data_AF-A0A6L7MTG1-F1
#
_entry.id   AF-A0A6L7MTG1-F1
#
_cell.length_a   1.000
_cell.length_b   1.000
_cell.length_c   1.000
_cell.angle_alpha   90.00
_cell.angle_beta   90.00
_cell.angle_gamma   90.00
#
_symmetry.space_group_name_H-M   'P 1'
#
loop_
_entity.id
_entity.type
_entity.pdbx_description
1 polymer ?
#
loop_
_entity_poly.entity_id
_entity_poly.type
_entity_poly.pdbx_seq_one_letter_code
_entity_poly.pdbx_strand_id
1 'polypeptide(L)'
;MDILIAGLASGVFMAQLFITIGCIAAFFALKDPPPAIAVMLARFPPGVFVMTIVVFAYPIWGVIGIVSAFLFLALQNATPGAGLGSPNLVYTAFVCLASVALALPLVILAKRLWSGVAGMTLSAIAIFGWLLPLLAS
;
A
#
# COMPACT_ATOMS: atom_id res chain seq x y z
N MET A 1 10.61 -19.90 -6.81
CA MET A 1 9.43 -19.33 -7.50
C MET A 1 8.37 -18.88 -6.50
N ASP A 2 8.26 -19.57 -5.36
CA ASP A 2 7.20 -19.34 -4.37
C ASP A 2 7.25 -17.94 -3.76
N ILE A 3 8.46 -17.40 -3.51
CA ILE A 3 8.62 -16.03 -2.98
C ILE A 3 8.12 -14.93 -3.92
N LEU A 4 8.28 -15.11 -5.24
CA LEU A 4 7.77 -14.17 -6.25
C LEU A 4 6.24 -14.21 -6.32
N ILE A 5 5.67 -15.42 -6.21
CA ILE A 5 4.22 -15.62 -6.17
C ILE A 5 3.65 -15.01 -4.88
N ALA A 6 4.30 -15.21 -3.74
CA ALA A 6 3.93 -14.60 -2.46
C ALA A 6 4.00 -13.06 -2.51
N GLY A 7 5.05 -12.51 -3.13
CA GLY A 7 5.19 -11.07 -3.37
C GLY A 7 4.08 -10.52 -4.27
N LEU A 8 3.82 -11.17 -5.40
CA LEU A 8 2.75 -10.76 -6.32
C LEU A 8 1.36 -10.86 -5.65
N ALA A 9 1.08 -11.97 -4.96
CA ALA A 9 -0.21 -12.20 -4.29
C ALA A 9 -0.47 -11.17 -3.18
N SER A 10 0.54 -10.88 -2.35
CA SER A 10 0.45 -9.83 -1.32
C SER A 10 0.27 -8.44 -1.94
N GLY A 11 0.96 -8.15 -3.04
CA GLY A 11 0.78 -6.91 -3.82
C GLY A 11 -0.65 -6.76 -4.38
N VAL A 12 -1.19 -7.81 -5.01
CA VAL A 12 -2.57 -7.83 -5.53
C VAL A 12 -3.59 -7.68 -4.40
N PHE A 13 -3.35 -8.32 -3.25
CA PHE A 13 -4.22 -8.18 -2.08
C PHE A 13 -4.22 -6.74 -1.54
N MET A 14 -3.04 -6.10 -1.48
CA MET A 14 -2.94 -4.68 -1.11
C MET A 14 -3.64 -3.77 -2.13
N ALA A 15 -3.57 -4.08 -3.42
CA ALA A 15 -4.29 -3.33 -4.45
C ALA A 15 -5.80 -3.30 -4.18
N GLN A 16 -6.39 -4.43 -3.76
CA GLN A 16 -7.81 -4.51 -3.44
C GLN A 16 -8.20 -3.64 -2.24
N LEU A 17 -7.38 -3.63 -1.18
CA LEU A 17 -7.60 -2.74 -0.04
C LEU A 17 -7.44 -1.28 -0.43
N PHE A 18 -6.42 -0.96 -1.23
CA PHE A 18 -6.19 0.37 -1.75
C PHE A 18 -7.36 0.87 -2.61
N ILE A 19 -7.89 0.04 -3.49
CA ILE A 19 -9.07 0.36 -4.31
C ILE A 19 -10.29 0.60 -3.41
N THR A 20 -10.53 -0.28 -2.44
CA THR A 20 -11.69 -0.17 -1.54
C THR A 20 -11.64 1.13 -0.72
N ILE A 21 -10.52 1.38 -0.03
CA ILE A 21 -10.34 2.60 0.78
C ILE A 21 -10.26 3.84 -0.13
N GLY A 22 -9.60 3.72 -1.28
CA GLY A 22 -9.43 4.78 -2.27
C GLY A 22 -10.76 5.22 -2.89
N CYS A 23 -11.66 4.29 -3.19
CA CYS A 23 -13.01 4.62 -3.68
C CYS A 23 -13.85 5.32 -2.61
N ILE A 24 -13.76 4.88 -1.35
CA ILE A 24 -14.44 5.55 -0.23
C ILE A 24 -13.89 6.97 -0.03
N ALA A 25 -12.56 7.12 -0.05
CA ALA A 25 -11.90 8.42 0.06
C ALA A 25 -12.27 9.34 -1.12
N ALA A 26 -12.30 8.80 -2.34
CA ALA A 26 -12.72 9.50 -3.54
C ALA A 26 -14.19 9.96 -3.42
N PHE A 27 -15.10 9.12 -2.91
CA PHE A 27 -16.48 9.51 -2.68
C PHE A 27 -16.59 10.74 -1.75
N PHE A 28 -15.88 10.74 -0.62
CA PHE A 28 -15.87 11.91 0.28
C PHE A 28 -15.21 13.14 -0.37
N ALA A 29 -14.18 12.95 -1.18
CA ALA A 29 -13.52 14.03 -1.92
C ALA A 29 -14.40 14.59 -3.04
N LEU A 30 -15.26 13.78 -3.66
CA LEU A 30 -16.20 14.20 -4.69
C LEU A 30 -17.41 14.92 -4.09
N LYS A 31 -17.84 14.52 -2.88
CA LYS A 31 -18.98 15.12 -2.19
C LYS A 31 -18.72 16.58 -1.79
N ASP A 32 -17.53 16.86 -1.27
CA ASP A 32 -17.09 18.23 -0.89
C ASP A 32 -15.70 18.51 -1.50
N PRO A 33 -15.62 18.86 -2.79
CA PRO A 33 -14.36 18.91 -3.51
C PRO A 33 -13.46 20.06 -3.04
N PRO A 34 -12.22 19.77 -2.59
CA PRO A 34 -11.22 20.82 -2.38
C PRO A 34 -10.87 21.48 -3.73
N PRO A 35 -10.34 22.72 -3.72
CA PRO A 35 -10.16 23.53 -4.94
C PRO A 35 -9.39 22.82 -6.06
N ALA A 36 -8.34 22.08 -5.71
CA ALA A 36 -7.55 21.32 -6.68
C ALA A 36 -8.34 20.20 -7.37
N ILE A 37 -9.21 19.51 -6.63
CA ILE A 37 -10.04 18.43 -7.16
C ILE A 37 -11.20 19.01 -7.98
N ALA A 38 -11.79 20.14 -7.55
CA ALA A 38 -12.85 20.82 -8.29
C ALA A 38 -12.42 21.21 -9.71
N VAL A 39 -11.19 21.75 -9.86
CA VAL A 39 -10.62 22.07 -11.18
C VAL A 39 -10.43 20.81 -12.04
N MET A 40 -10.04 19.69 -11.43
CA MET A 40 -9.86 18.43 -12.13
C MET A 40 -11.20 17.83 -12.59
N LEU A 41 -12.24 17.88 -11.75
CA LEU A 41 -13.58 17.41 -12.06
C LEU A 41 -14.28 18.24 -13.15
N ALA A 42 -13.93 19.52 -13.28
CA ALA A 42 -14.39 20.34 -14.39
C ALA A 42 -13.87 19.86 -15.76
N ARG A 43 -12.75 19.11 -15.79
CA ARG A 43 -12.15 18.56 -17.01
C ARG A 43 -12.39 17.07 -17.21
N PHE A 44 -12.56 16.30 -16.13
CA PHE A 44 -12.67 14.84 -16.19
C PHE A 44 -13.92 14.32 -15.47
N PRO A 45 -14.70 13.42 -16.10
CA PRO A 45 -15.83 12.79 -15.44
C PRO A 45 -15.38 12.03 -14.18
N PRO A 46 -16.15 12.06 -13.07
CA PRO A 46 -15.81 11.33 -11.85
C PRO A 46 -15.57 9.83 -12.07
N GLY A 47 -16.28 9.21 -13.01
CA GLY A 47 -16.09 7.80 -13.35
C GLY A 47 -14.71 7.48 -13.95
N VAL A 48 -14.16 8.39 -14.75
CA VAL A 48 -12.81 8.24 -15.33
C VAL A 48 -11.75 8.33 -14.23
N PHE A 49 -11.96 9.22 -13.25
CA PHE A 49 -11.07 9.35 -12.10
C PHE A 49 -10.99 8.05 -11.28
N VAL A 50 -12.16 7.46 -10.95
CA VAL A 50 -12.22 6.19 -10.23
C VAL A 50 -11.60 5.05 -11.05
N MET A 51 -11.89 4.96 -12.34
CA MET A 51 -11.29 3.91 -13.19
C MET A 51 -9.79 4.02 -13.32
N THR A 52 -9.25 5.24 -13.34
CA THR A 52 -7.80 5.47 -13.33
C THR A 52 -7.18 4.88 -12.05
N ILE A 53 -7.78 5.13 -10.88
CA ILE A 53 -7.32 4.56 -9.61
C ILE A 53 -7.28 3.04 -9.68
N VAL A 54 -8.35 2.41 -10.19
CA VAL A 54 -8.45 0.94 -10.26
C VAL A 54 -7.42 0.34 -11.21
N VAL A 55 -7.31 0.87 -12.44
CA VAL A 55 -6.42 0.33 -13.47
C VAL A 55 -4.96 0.43 -13.06
N PHE A 56 -4.56 1.53 -12.41
CA PHE A 56 -3.18 1.72 -11.97
C PHE A 56 -2.84 1.03 -10.65
N ALA A 57 -3.82 0.79 -9.77
CA ALA A 57 -3.57 0.19 -8.47
C ALA A 57 -2.92 -1.21 -8.59
N TYR A 58 -3.48 -2.10 -9.40
CA TYR A 58 -2.97 -3.46 -9.55
C TYR A 58 -1.51 -3.55 -10.04
N PRO A 59 -1.11 -2.90 -11.15
CA PRO A 59 0.27 -2.97 -11.61
C PRO A 59 1.24 -2.32 -10.62
N ILE A 60 0.88 -1.18 -10.01
CA ILE A 60 1.74 -0.49 -9.04
C ILE A 60 1.98 -1.38 -7.82
N TRP A 61 0.91 -1.89 -7.20
CA TRP A 61 1.04 -2.71 -6.00
C TRP A 61 1.62 -4.09 -6.28
N GLY A 62 1.37 -4.66 -7.47
CA GLY A 62 2.01 -5.90 -7.91
C GLY A 62 3.54 -5.76 -8.01
N VAL A 63 4.01 -4.66 -8.62
CA VAL A 63 5.45 -4.35 -8.70
C VAL A 63 6.03 -4.13 -7.29
N ILE A 64 5.35 -3.35 -6.44
CA ILE A 64 5.77 -3.15 -5.05
C ILE A 64 5.88 -4.49 -4.31
N GLY A 65 4.90 -5.38 -4.46
CA GLY A 65 4.92 -6.70 -3.83
C GLY A 65 6.08 -7.58 -4.30
N ILE A 66 6.40 -7.57 -5.60
CA ILE A 66 7.58 -8.26 -6.15
C ILE A 66 8.87 -7.68 -5.55
N VAL A 67 9.01 -6.35 -5.52
CA VAL A 67 10.20 -5.68 -4.95
C VAL A 67 10.35 -6.01 -3.47
N SER A 68 9.26 -5.98 -2.71
CA SER A 68 9.23 -6.35 -1.29
C SER A 68 9.65 -7.80 -1.07
N ALA A 69 9.24 -8.73 -1.92
CA ALA A 69 9.67 -10.13 -1.84
C ALA A 69 11.17 -10.31 -2.10
N PHE A 70 11.74 -9.59 -3.08
CA PHE A 70 13.18 -9.60 -3.29
C PHE A 70 13.95 -8.98 -2.13
N LEU A 71 13.45 -7.88 -1.56
CA LEU A 71 14.03 -7.27 -0.36
C LEU A 71 14.02 -8.24 0.82
N PHE A 72 12.91 -8.95 1.04
CA PHE A 72 12.82 -9.97 2.08
C PHE A 72 13.84 -11.08 1.89
N LEU A 73 13.98 -11.62 0.67
CA LEU A 73 14.97 -12.67 0.36
C LEU A 73 16.40 -12.18 0.63
N ALA A 74 16.73 -10.97 0.19
CA ALA A 74 18.06 -10.39 0.40
C ALA A 74 18.39 -10.22 1.89
N LEU A 75 17.43 -9.73 2.68
CA LEU A 75 17.58 -9.53 4.12
C LEU A 75 17.59 -10.85 4.91
N GLN A 76 16.86 -11.87 4.45
CA GLN A 76 16.87 -13.19 5.06
C GLN A 76 18.25 -13.86 4.93
N ASN A 77 18.90 -13.69 3.77
CA ASN A 77 20.25 -14.20 3.55
C ASN A 77 21.32 -13.43 4.33
N ALA A 78 21.16 -12.11 4.50
CA ALA A 78 22.15 -11.26 5.17
C ALA A 78 22.07 -11.33 6.70
N THR A 79 20.86 -11.33 7.26
CA THR A 79 20.63 -11.34 8.71
C THR A 79 19.49 -12.30 9.04
N PRO A 80 19.76 -13.61 9.21
CA PRO A 80 18.78 -14.56 9.69
C PRO A 80 18.45 -14.27 11.17
N GLY A 81 17.21 -13.87 11.45
CA GLY A 81 16.77 -13.53 12.80
C GLY A 81 15.25 -13.38 12.88
N ALA A 82 14.58 -14.39 13.44
CA ALA A 82 13.14 -14.36 13.68
C ALA A 82 12.81 -13.53 14.94
N GLY A 83 11.73 -12.74 14.88
CA GLY A 83 11.28 -11.92 16.01
C GLY A 83 9.92 -11.26 15.76
N LEU A 84 9.22 -10.85 16.83
CA LEU A 84 7.87 -10.24 16.80
C LEU A 84 6.83 -11.02 15.96
N GLY A 85 6.94 -12.34 15.88
CA GLY A 85 6.07 -13.19 15.06
C GLY A 85 6.32 -13.10 13.55
N SER A 86 7.43 -12.46 13.13
CA SER A 86 7.87 -12.41 11.73
C SER A 86 9.14 -13.24 11.51
N PRO A 87 9.28 -13.90 10.34
CA PRO A 87 10.50 -14.62 9.97
C PRO A 87 11.77 -13.77 9.91
N ASN A 88 11.66 -12.45 9.74
CA ASN A 88 12.80 -11.53 9.73
C ASN A 88 12.42 -10.17 10.34
N LEU A 89 12.91 -9.88 11.55
CA LEU A 89 12.57 -8.66 12.29
C LEU A 89 13.14 -7.39 11.64
N VAL A 90 14.31 -7.45 11.01
CA VAL A 90 14.93 -6.30 10.35
C VAL A 90 14.09 -5.86 9.15
N TYR A 91 13.64 -6.83 8.35
CA TYR A 91 12.76 -6.57 7.21
C TYR A 91 11.42 -5.96 7.66
N THR A 92 10.77 -6.55 8.68
CA THR A 92 9.50 -6.04 9.20
C THR A 92 9.63 -4.62 9.74
N ALA A 93 10.71 -4.33 10.48
CA ALA A 93 10.99 -2.98 10.97
C ALA A 93 11.21 -1.99 9.82
N PHE A 94 11.93 -2.39 8.77
CA PHE A 94 12.13 -1.57 7.58
C PHE A 94 10.80 -1.25 6.88
N VAL A 95 9.94 -2.26 6.67
CA VAL A 95 8.61 -2.07 6.06
C VAL A 95 7.74 -1.12 6.89
N CYS A 96 7.74 -1.27 8.22
CA CYS A 96 7.03 -0.36 9.13
C CYS A 96 7.51 1.08 8.98
N LEU A 97 8.83 1.29 9.05
CA LEU A 97 9.42 2.63 8.94
C LEU A 97 9.16 3.25 7.56
N ALA A 98 9.34 2.50 6.48
CA ALA A 98 9.07 2.96 5.12
C ALA A 98 7.60 3.33 4.93
N SER A 99 6.68 2.49 5.42
CA SER A 99 5.23 2.75 5.31
C SER A 99 4.82 4.01 6.06
N VAL A 100 5.32 4.21 7.30
CA VAL A 100 5.04 5.40 8.10
C VAL A 100 5.66 6.65 7.47
N ALA A 101 6.90 6.56 6.97
CA ALA A 101 7.58 7.67 6.32
C ALA A 101 6.84 8.15 5.06
N LEU A 102 6.29 7.22 4.26
CA LEU A 102 5.49 7.53 3.08
C LEU A 102 4.09 8.07 3.44
N ALA A 103 3.51 7.60 4.54
CA ALA A 103 2.21 8.05 5.01
C ALA A 103 2.25 9.48 5.58
N LEU A 104 3.35 9.87 6.23
CA LEU A 104 3.50 11.16 6.89
C LEU A 104 3.14 12.37 6.00
N PRO A 105 3.76 12.56 4.81
CA PRO A 105 3.44 13.69 3.96
C PRO A 105 1.98 13.67 3.48
N LEU A 106 1.41 12.48 3.24
CA LEU A 106 0.02 12.31 2.84
C LEU A 106 -0.95 12.70 3.95
N VAL A 107 -0.67 12.36 5.21
CA VAL A 107 -1.49 12.78 6.36
C VAL A 107 -1.39 14.29 6.58
N ILE A 108 -0.19 14.88 6.42
CA ILE A 108 0.02 16.33 6.58
C ILE A 108 -0.75 17.09 5.48
N LEU A 109 -0.70 16.63 4.24
CA LEU A 109 -1.35 17.26 3.09
C LEU A 109 -2.87 17.04 3.08
N ALA A 110 -3.31 15.83 3.42
CA ALA A 110 -4.71 15.40 3.36
C ALA A 110 -5.29 15.14 4.76
N LYS A 111 -5.19 16.12 5.67
CA LYS A 111 -5.71 16.01 7.06
C LYS A 111 -7.17 15.54 7.14
N ARG A 112 -7.98 15.88 6.13
CA ARG A 112 -9.39 15.46 6.06
C ARG A 112 -9.57 13.95 5.78
N LEU A 113 -8.58 13.32 5.15
CA LEU A 113 -8.57 11.90 4.77
C LEU A 113 -7.64 11.06 5.66
N TRP A 114 -7.27 11.57 6.84
CA TRP A 114 -6.29 10.93 7.73
C TRP A 114 -6.65 9.47 8.08
N SER A 115 -7.93 9.17 8.28
CA SER A 115 -8.42 7.83 8.61
C SER A 115 -8.22 6.84 7.45
N GLY A 116 -8.41 7.29 6.21
CA GLY A 116 -8.14 6.50 5.01
C GLY A 116 -6.64 6.21 4.86
N VAL A 117 -5.79 7.22 5.05
CA VAL A 117 -4.33 7.05 4.99
C VAL A 117 -3.83 6.12 6.10
N ALA A 118 -4.35 6.28 7.32
CA ALA A 118 -4.02 5.39 8.44
C ALA A 118 -4.41 3.95 8.14
N GLY A 119 -5.62 3.71 7.63
CA GLY A 119 -6.09 2.38 7.22
C GLY A 119 -5.22 1.74 6.15
N MET A 120 -4.83 2.50 5.12
CA MET A 120 -3.91 2.02 4.08
C MET A 120 -2.53 1.68 4.64
N THR A 121 -2.01 2.53 5.54
CA THR A 121 -0.68 2.35 6.13
C THR A 121 -0.64 1.10 7.01
N LEU A 122 -1.64 0.93 7.87
CA LEU A 122 -1.78 -0.27 8.71
C LEU A 122 -1.93 -1.53 7.86
N SER A 123 -2.70 -1.46 6.77
CA SER A 123 -2.85 -2.59 5.84
C SER A 123 -1.53 -2.94 5.15
N ALA A 124 -0.79 -1.94 4.67
CA ALA A 124 0.52 -2.15 4.05
C ALA A 124 1.52 -2.79 5.02
N ILE A 125 1.53 -2.31 6.27
CA ILE A 125 2.36 -2.87 7.34
C ILE A 125 1.99 -4.33 7.60
N ALA A 126 0.71 -4.64 7.77
CA ALA A 126 0.26 -6.01 8.03
C ALA A 126 0.58 -6.95 6.86
N ILE A 127 0.33 -6.50 5.63
CA ILE A 127 0.52 -7.32 4.42
C ILE A 127 2.01 -7.51 4.12
N PHE A 128 2.77 -6.44 3.95
CA PHE A 128 4.16 -6.55 3.55
C PHE A 128 5.09 -6.92 4.70
N GLY A 129 4.76 -6.56 5.94
CA GLY A 129 5.59 -6.85 7.11
C GLY A 129 5.38 -8.24 7.70
N TRP A 130 4.16 -8.79 7.64
CA TRP A 130 3.87 -10.12 8.21
C TRP A 130 3.35 -11.12 7.19
N LEU A 131 2.32 -10.77 6.42
CA LEU A 131 1.71 -11.73 5.49
C LEU A 131 2.69 -12.19 4.41
N LEU A 132 3.45 -11.27 3.80
CA LEU A 132 4.43 -11.62 2.77
C LEU A 132 5.52 -12.55 3.33
N PRO A 133 6.19 -12.23 4.45
CA PRO A 133 7.15 -13.15 5.05
C PRO A 133 6.57 -14.53 5.39
N LEU A 134 5.34 -14.60 5.89
CA LEU A 134 4.65 -15.87 6.21
C LEU A 134 4.34 -16.70 4.97
N LEU A 135 4.01 -16.05 3.85
CA LEU A 135 3.75 -16.73 2.57
C LEU A 135 5.05 -17.13 1.85
N ALA A 136 6.16 -16.50 2.21
CA ALA A 136 7.47 -16.69 1.57
C ALA A 136 8.38 -17.67 2.34
N SER A 137 8.06 -17.98 3.60
CA SER A 137 8.75 -18.95 4.46
C SER A 137 8.28 -20.38 4.21
#